data_AF-A0A2P2DIV6-F1
#
_entry.id   AF-A0A2P2DIV6-F1
#
_cell.length_a   1.000
_cell.length_b   1.000
_cell.length_c   1.000
_cell.angle_alpha   90.00
_cell.angle_beta   90.00
_cell.angle_gamma   90.00
#
_symmetry.space_group_name_H-M   'P 1'
#
loop_
_entity.id
_entity.type
_entity.pdbx_description
1 polymer ?
#
loop_
_entity_poly.entity_id
_entity_poly.type
_entity_poly.pdbx_seq_one_letter_code
_entity_poly.pdbx_strand_id
1 'polypeptide(L)'
;MSINEIIARKIRELRESSFSGKGISQTELAKKLNKTANTISRWETGEYKPKIEDLYELAKFFKVSILTFLPEDSIGPQKEQRIEMMFRGMSGLSENELNEVSTYMEFYLTKKRINAEQKKTPGRKRKDESNTF
;
A
#
# COMPACT_ATOMS: atom_id res chain seq x y z
N MET A 1 2.93 11.60 13.86
CA MET A 1 1.70 11.05 14.46
C MET A 1 1.96 9.58 14.73
N SER A 2 1.79 9.12 15.98
CA SER A 2 1.97 7.70 16.32
C SER A 2 0.85 6.84 15.70
N ILE A 3 1.08 5.54 15.54
CA ILE A 3 0.04 4.60 15.04
C ILE A 3 -1.20 4.67 15.94
N ASN A 4 -1.02 4.81 17.25
CA ASN A 4 -2.13 4.91 18.20
C ASN A 4 -2.94 6.20 18.00
N GLU A 5 -2.28 7.34 17.76
CA GLU A 5 -2.96 8.60 17.42
C GLU A 5 -3.76 8.49 16.11
N ILE A 6 -3.25 7.77 15.11
CA ILE A 6 -3.97 7.54 13.85
C ILE A 6 -5.23 6.71 14.10
N ILE A 7 -5.11 5.61 14.85
CA ILE A 7 -6.25 4.76 15.23
C ILE A 7 -7.29 5.58 16.00
N ALA A 8 -6.86 6.33 17.02
CA ALA A 8 -7.72 7.15 17.86
C ALA A 8 -8.51 8.17 17.03
N ARG A 9 -7.81 8.90 16.15
CA ARG A 9 -8.43 9.85 15.21
C ARG A 9 -9.42 9.16 14.29
N LYS A 10 -9.08 7.99 13.72
CA LYS A 10 -9.96 7.26 12.80
C LYS A 10 -11.23 6.75 13.47
N ILE A 11 -11.15 6.29 14.71
CA ILE A 11 -12.34 5.90 15.50
C ILE A 11 -13.27 7.11 15.67
N ARG A 12 -12.71 8.25 16.08
CA ARG A 12 -13.47 9.48 16.26
C ARG A 12 -14.09 9.99 14.96
N GLU A 13 -13.31 10.03 13.88
CA GLU A 13 -13.77 10.43 12.54
C GLU A 13 -14.95 9.58 12.08
N LEU A 14 -14.86 8.24 12.18
CA LEU A 14 -15.95 7.35 11.81
C LEU A 14 -17.17 7.55 12.71
N ARG A 15 -16.97 7.73 14.02
CA ARG A 15 -18.07 7.99 14.95
C ARG A 15 -18.81 9.27 14.59
N GLU A 16 -18.10 10.37 14.34
CA GLU A 16 -18.69 11.69 14.08
C GLU A 16 -19.27 11.83 12.66
N SER A 17 -18.72 11.12 11.67
CA SER A 17 -19.19 11.17 10.27
C SER A 17 -20.22 10.09 9.90
N SER A 18 -20.44 9.10 10.77
CA SER A 18 -21.40 8.01 10.54
C SER A 18 -22.85 8.51 10.38
N PHE A 19 -23.73 7.65 9.87
CA PHE A 19 -25.18 7.91 9.70
C PHE A 19 -25.48 9.20 8.93
N SER A 20 -24.92 9.31 7.72
CA SER A 20 -25.11 10.46 6.83
C SER A 20 -24.64 11.79 7.44
N GLY A 21 -23.53 11.76 8.20
CA GLY A 21 -22.94 12.93 8.82
C GLY A 21 -23.61 13.39 10.12
N LYS A 22 -24.61 12.66 10.64
CA LYS A 22 -25.20 12.94 11.96
C LYS A 22 -24.27 12.52 13.10
N GLY A 23 -23.44 11.51 12.86
CA GLY A 23 -22.61 10.86 13.86
C GLY A 23 -23.42 10.18 14.95
N ILE A 24 -22.71 9.63 15.94
CA ILE A 24 -23.27 9.12 17.19
C ILE A 24 -22.42 9.54 18.38
N SER A 25 -23.00 9.52 19.57
CA SER A 25 -22.27 9.74 20.82
C SER A 25 -21.35 8.57 21.17
N GLN A 26 -20.34 8.82 22.00
CA GLN A 26 -19.47 7.76 22.54
C GLN A 26 -20.29 6.70 23.32
N THR A 27 -21.34 7.13 24.02
CA THR A 27 -22.25 6.25 24.76
C THR A 27 -23.05 5.33 23.83
N GLU A 28 -23.51 5.83 22.69
CA GLU A 28 -24.22 5.00 21.70
C GLU A 28 -23.29 3.99 21.04
N LEU A 29 -22.07 4.41 20.67
CA LEU A 29 -21.06 3.50 20.12
C LEU A 29 -20.71 2.41 21.14
N ALA A 30 -20.49 2.79 22.40
CA ALA A 30 -20.21 1.87 23.49
C ALA A 30 -21.33 0.82 23.65
N LYS A 31 -22.60 1.25 23.64
CA LYS A 31 -23.75 0.33 23.70
C LYS A 31 -23.77 -0.66 22.54
N LYS A 32 -23.43 -0.22 21.33
CA LYS A 32 -23.42 -1.08 20.13
C LYS A 32 -22.28 -2.10 20.14
N LEU A 33 -21.15 -1.76 20.75
CA LEU A 33 -19.96 -2.62 20.84
C LEU A 33 -19.86 -3.39 22.17
N ASN A 34 -20.89 -3.31 23.02
CA ASN A 34 -20.86 -3.89 24.37
C ASN A 34 -19.63 -3.44 25.20
N LYS A 35 -19.27 -2.16 25.09
CA LYS A 35 -18.19 -1.51 25.85
C LYS A 35 -18.75 -0.41 26.75
N THR A 36 -17.88 0.21 27.55
CA THR A 36 -18.22 1.41 28.32
C THR A 36 -17.92 2.68 27.53
N ALA A 37 -18.65 3.76 27.80
CA ALA A 37 -18.36 5.07 27.20
C ALA A 37 -16.93 5.55 27.49
N ASN A 38 -16.41 5.25 28.70
CA ASN A 38 -15.04 5.55 29.08
C ASN A 38 -14.01 4.79 28.22
N THR A 39 -14.29 3.54 27.87
CA THR A 39 -13.44 2.76 26.94
C THR A 39 -13.35 3.44 25.58
N ILE A 40 -14.49 3.85 25.01
CA ILE A 40 -14.53 4.56 23.73
C ILE A 40 -13.77 5.89 23.82
N SER A 41 -13.98 6.66 24.91
CA SER A 41 -13.28 7.91 25.15
C SER A 41 -11.76 7.71 25.16
N ARG A 42 -11.26 6.72 25.92
CA ARG A 42 -9.82 6.39 25.99
C ARG A 42 -9.23 5.94 24.66
N TRP A 43 -10.03 5.27 23.83
CA TRP A 43 -9.62 4.93 22.47
C TRP A 43 -9.50 6.18 21.59
N GLU A 44 -10.48 7.09 21.64
CA GLU A 44 -10.50 8.31 20.83
C GLU A 44 -9.48 9.37 21.27
N THR A 45 -9.05 9.35 22.53
CA THR A 45 -7.96 10.22 23.04
C THR A 45 -6.57 9.61 22.82
N GLY A 46 -6.49 8.32 22.48
CA GLY A 46 -5.22 7.60 22.38
C GLY A 46 -4.58 7.24 23.72
N GLU A 47 -5.27 7.46 24.84
CA GLU A 47 -4.82 7.04 26.18
C GLU A 47 -4.66 5.51 26.25
N TYR A 48 -5.54 4.77 25.57
CA TYR A 48 -5.48 3.32 25.50
C TYR A 48 -5.67 2.82 24.07
N LYS A 49 -4.89 1.81 23.69
CA LYS A 49 -4.97 1.19 22.38
C LYS A 49 -6.07 0.12 22.35
N PRO A 50 -7.02 0.16 21.40
CA PRO A 50 -7.92 -0.96 21.16
C PRO A 50 -7.16 -2.23 20.78
N LYS A 51 -7.67 -3.40 21.16
CA LYS A 51 -7.11 -4.68 20.69
C LYS A 51 -7.55 -4.94 19.24
N ILE A 52 -6.94 -5.92 18.59
CA ILE A 52 -7.28 -6.26 17.21
C ILE A 52 -8.74 -6.72 17.07
N GLU A 53 -9.26 -7.42 18.08
CA GLU A 53 -10.67 -7.81 18.15
C GLU A 53 -11.59 -6.60 18.21
N ASP A 54 -11.23 -5.58 18.99
CA ASP A 54 -11.99 -4.33 19.10
C ASP A 54 -11.99 -3.57 17.76
N LEU A 55 -10.84 -3.51 17.07
CA LEU A 55 -10.74 -2.91 15.73
C LEU A 55 -11.59 -3.65 14.70
N TYR A 56 -11.66 -4.97 14.80
CA TYR A 56 -12.53 -5.78 13.95
C TYR A 56 -14.02 -5.52 14.20
N GLU A 57 -14.43 -5.41 15.48
CA GLU A 57 -15.80 -5.04 15.84
C GLU A 57 -16.17 -3.64 15.33
N LEU A 58 -15.27 -2.66 15.48
CA LEU A 58 -15.42 -1.31 14.94
C LEU A 58 -15.56 -1.33 13.40
N ALA A 59 -14.70 -2.08 12.71
CA ALA A 59 -14.74 -2.21 11.25
C ALA A 59 -16.09 -2.78 10.78
N LYS A 60 -16.58 -3.83 11.45
CA LYS A 60 -17.91 -4.42 11.18
C LYS A 60 -19.04 -3.43 11.44
N PHE A 61 -19.00 -2.71 12.56
CA PHE A 61 -20.03 -1.75 12.93
C PHE A 61 -20.13 -0.61 11.91
N PHE A 62 -19.00 -0.04 11.50
CA PHE A 62 -18.95 1.06 10.53
C PHE A 62 -18.97 0.60 9.06
N LYS A 63 -18.94 -0.72 8.81
CA LYS A 63 -18.90 -1.31 7.46
C LYS A 63 -17.71 -0.82 6.62
N VAL A 64 -16.54 -0.71 7.26
CA VAL A 64 -15.28 -0.33 6.61
C VAL A 64 -14.28 -1.48 6.66
N SER A 65 -13.20 -1.38 5.88
CA SER A 65 -12.08 -2.31 6.01
C SER A 65 -11.38 -2.11 7.35
N ILE A 66 -10.90 -3.19 7.99
CA ILE A 66 -10.05 -3.07 9.18
C ILE A 66 -8.78 -2.26 8.91
N LEU A 67 -8.31 -2.24 7.65
CA LEU A 67 -7.17 -1.45 7.21
C LEU A 67 -7.41 0.06 7.34
N THR A 68 -8.67 0.52 7.42
CA THR A 68 -9.00 1.94 7.61
C THR A 68 -8.43 2.53 8.91
N PHE A 69 -8.15 1.70 9.92
CA PHE A 69 -7.55 2.13 11.19
C PHE A 69 -6.02 2.18 11.13
N LEU A 70 -5.40 1.65 10.08
CA LEU A 70 -3.97 1.62 9.92
C LEU A 70 -3.49 2.86 9.14
N PRO A 71 -2.22 3.26 9.30
CA PRO A 71 -1.64 4.26 8.42
C PRO A 71 -1.79 3.79 6.97
N GLU A 72 -2.12 4.72 6.06
CA GLU A 72 -1.94 4.43 4.64
C GLU A 72 -0.45 4.20 4.42
N ASP A 73 -0.10 2.99 3.99
CA ASP A 73 1.25 2.71 3.54
C ASP A 73 1.53 3.60 2.33
N SER A 74 2.25 4.69 2.55
CA SER A 74 3.05 5.33 1.49
C SER A 74 4.24 4.45 1.07
N ILE A 75 4.28 3.21 1.55
CA ILE A 75 5.28 2.18 1.29
C ILE A 75 4.66 1.02 0.49
N GLY A 76 3.80 1.32 -0.48
CA GLY A 76 3.87 0.57 -1.74
C GLY A 76 5.08 1.12 -2.49
N PRO A 77 6.00 0.31 -3.06
CA PRO A 77 7.05 0.92 -3.85
C PRO A 77 6.35 1.71 -4.96
N GLN A 78 6.70 2.98 -5.12
CA GLN A 78 6.03 3.91 -6.05
C GLN A 78 5.94 3.34 -7.47
N LYS A 79 6.79 2.35 -7.76
CA LYS A 79 6.81 1.56 -8.98
C LYS A 79 5.52 0.78 -9.19
N GLU A 80 5.01 0.03 -8.21
CA GLU A 80 3.81 -0.80 -8.33
C GLU A 80 2.57 0.08 -8.49
N GLN A 81 2.49 1.18 -7.75
CA GLN A 81 1.43 2.19 -7.93
C GLN A 81 1.48 2.85 -9.31
N ARG A 82 2.68 3.21 -9.80
CA ARG A 82 2.86 3.75 -11.16
C ARG A 82 2.48 2.73 -12.24
N ILE A 83 2.83 1.46 -12.06
CA ILE A 83 2.46 0.37 -12.95
C ILE A 83 0.94 0.20 -12.99
N GLU A 84 0.27 0.22 -11.83
CA GLU A 84 -1.17 0.09 -11.77
C GLU A 84 -1.90 1.27 -12.44
N MET A 85 -1.43 2.51 -12.23
CA MET A 85 -1.97 3.68 -12.93
C MET A 85 -1.80 3.59 -14.46
N MET A 86 -0.66 3.06 -14.94
CA MET A 86 -0.45 2.80 -16.36
C MET A 86 -1.47 1.77 -16.90
N PHE A 87 -1.65 0.64 -16.20
CA PHE A 87 -2.61 -0.40 -16.61
C PHE A 87 -4.07 0.10 -16.66
N ARG A 88 -4.48 0.96 -15.72
CA ARG A 88 -5.80 1.59 -15.74
C ARG A 88 -5.99 2.48 -16.96
N GLY A 89 -4.98 3.27 -17.32
CA GLY A 89 -5.00 4.10 -18.54
C GLY A 89 -5.03 3.26 -19.83
N MET A 90 -4.36 2.11 -19.84
CA MET A 90 -4.33 1.20 -20.99
C MET A 90 -5.67 0.51 -21.27
N SER A 91 -6.59 0.44 -20.30
CA SER A 91 -7.91 -0.18 -20.48
C SER A 91 -8.80 0.58 -21.48
N GLY A 92 -8.46 1.83 -21.82
CA GLY A 92 -9.15 2.64 -22.83
C GLY A 92 -8.50 2.64 -24.22
N LEU A 93 -7.38 1.91 -24.40
CA LEU A 93 -6.68 1.85 -25.68
C LEU A 93 -7.32 0.81 -26.61
N SER A 94 -7.27 1.08 -27.92
CA SER A 94 -7.61 0.10 -28.95
C SER A 94 -6.58 -1.03 -29.02
N GLU A 95 -6.93 -2.15 -29.66
CA GLU A 95 -6.01 -3.29 -29.83
C GLU A 95 -4.72 -2.90 -30.56
N ASN A 96 -4.80 -2.02 -31.56
CA ASN A 96 -3.62 -1.55 -32.29
C ASN A 96 -2.67 -0.74 -31.39
N GLU A 97 -3.20 0.18 -30.58
CA GLU A 97 -2.42 0.99 -29.64
C GLU A 97 -1.80 0.12 -28.53
N LEU A 98 -2.52 -0.88 -28.04
CA LEU A 98 -2.00 -1.86 -27.09
C LEU A 98 -0.85 -2.68 -27.69
N ASN A 99 -0.95 -3.04 -28.98
CA ASN A 99 0.08 -3.79 -29.67
C ASN A 99 1.36 -2.97 -29.87
N GLU A 100 1.24 -1.68 -30.19
CA GLU A 100 2.38 -0.76 -30.29
C GLU A 100 3.12 -0.64 -28.95
N VAL A 101 2.39 -0.42 -27.85
CA VAL A 101 2.97 -0.34 -26.51
C VAL A 101 3.65 -1.65 -26.13
N SER A 102 3.01 -2.80 -26.40
CA SER A 102 3.58 -4.13 -26.13
C SER A 102 4.87 -4.36 -26.91
N THR A 103 4.89 -4.04 -28.20
CA THR A 103 6.06 -4.18 -29.07
C THR A 103 7.25 -3.36 -28.56
N TYR A 104 7.00 -2.11 -28.16
CA TYR A 104 8.06 -1.25 -27.62
C TYR A 104 8.60 -1.77 -26.27
N MET A 105 7.72 -2.27 -25.39
CA MET A 105 8.11 -2.87 -24.12
C MET A 105 8.98 -4.11 -24.30
N GLU A 106 8.62 -5.00 -25.23
CA GLU A 106 9.42 -6.18 -25.58
C GLU A 106 10.79 -5.81 -26.13
N PHE A 107 10.85 -4.81 -27.01
CA PHE A 107 12.11 -4.28 -27.53
C PHE A 107 13.02 -3.76 -26.41
N TYR A 108 12.48 -2.96 -25.49
CA TYR A 108 13.25 -2.42 -24.36
C TYR A 108 13.78 -3.53 -23.44
N LEU A 109 12.94 -4.51 -23.10
CA LEU A 109 13.34 -5.65 -22.26
C LEU A 109 14.44 -6.49 -22.94
N THR A 110 14.34 -6.71 -24.25
CA THR A 110 15.33 -7.42 -25.05
C THR A 110 16.67 -6.68 -25.08
N LYS A 111 16.64 -5.37 -25.36
CA LYS A 111 17.84 -4.52 -25.35
C LYS A 111 18.54 -4.52 -23.99
N LYS A 112 17.77 -4.50 -22.90
CA LYS A 112 18.30 -4.57 -21.53
C LYS A 112 18.99 -5.90 -21.25
N ARG A 113 18.44 -7.03 -21.71
CA ARG A 113 19.05 -8.37 -21.59
C ARG A 113 20.38 -8.45 -22.35
N ILE A 114 20.39 -8.05 -23.61
CA ILE A 114 21.60 -8.06 -24.45
C ILE A 114 22.72 -7.22 -23.82
N ASN A 115 22.40 -6.01 -23.35
CA ASN A 115 23.38 -5.13 -22.68
C ASN A 115 23.90 -5.69 -21.36
N ALA A 116 23.10 -6.50 -20.65
CA ALA A 116 23.52 -7.16 -19.42
C ALA A 116 24.41 -8.39 -19.70
N GLU A 117 24.20 -9.08 -20.81
CA GLU A 117 25.04 -10.21 -21.27
C GLU A 117 26.38 -9.74 -21.80
N GLN A 118 26.43 -8.65 -22.59
CA GLN A 118 27.68 -8.09 -23.11
C GLN A 118 28.62 -7.57 -22.00
N LYS A 119 28.07 -7.12 -20.87
CA LYS A 119 28.87 -6.66 -19.70
C LYS A 119 29.51 -7.80 -18.89
N LYS A 120 29.09 -9.05 -19.08
CA LYS A 120 29.62 -10.21 -18.33
C LYS A 120 30.90 -10.81 -18.89
N THR A 121 31.45 -10.28 -19.99
CA THR A 121 32.68 -10.82 -20.61
C THR A 121 33.85 -9.81 -20.54
N PRO A 122 34.74 -9.90 -19.53
CA PRO A 122 36.06 -9.30 -19.61
C PRO A 122 37.07 -10.36 -20.08
N GLY A 123 37.78 -10.07 -21.18
CA GLY A 123 38.76 -10.97 -21.77
C GLY A 123 39.94 -11.30 -20.85
N ARG A 124 40.42 -12.54 -20.91
CA ARG A 124 41.75 -12.91 -20.42
C ARG A 124 42.69 -13.00 -21.61
N LYS A 125 43.46 -11.93 -21.87
CA LYS A 125 44.72 -12.03 -22.61
C LYS A 125 45.70 -12.84 -21.76
N ARG A 126 46.26 -13.93 -22.28
CA ARG A 126 47.52 -14.50 -21.78
C ARG A 126 48.62 -14.02 -22.72
N LYS A 127 49.35 -12.99 -22.30
CA LYS A 127 50.75 -12.80 -22.69
C LYS A 127 51.54 -13.88 -21.96
N ASP A 128 52.42 -14.60 -22.66
CA ASP A 128 53.73 -15.03 -22.18
C ASP A 128 54.45 -15.70 -23.37
N GLU A 129 55.00 -14.85 -24.25
CA GLU A 129 56.22 -15.20 -24.97
C GLU A 129 57.38 -14.65 -24.15
N SER A 130 58.26 -15.56 -23.73
CA SER A 130 59.71 -15.41 -23.49
C SER A 130 60.17 -15.95 -22.14
N ASN A 131 60.52 -17.24 -22.10
CA ASN A 131 61.92 -17.59 -21.90
C ASN A 131 62.19 -19.01 -22.41
N THR A 132 62.78 -19.02 -23.60
CA THR A 132 63.47 -20.14 -24.23
C THR A 132 64.80 -20.36 -23.46
N PHE A 133 65.09 -21.63 -23.18
CA PHE A 133 66.37 -22.27 -22.78
C PHE A 133 67.54 -21.42 -22.29
#